data_AF-A0A534ED57-F1
#
_entry.id   AF-A0A534ED57-F1
#
_cell.length_a   1.000
_cell.length_b   1.000
_cell.length_c   1.000
_cell.angle_alpha   90.00
_cell.angle_beta   90.00
_cell.angle_gamma   90.00
#
_symmetry.space_group_name_H-M   'P 1'
#
loop_
_entity.id
_entity.type
_entity.pdbx_description
1 polymer ?
#
loop_
_entity_poly.entity_id
_entity_poly.type
_entity_poly.pdbx_seq_one_letter_code
_entity_poly.pdbx_strand_id
1 'polypeptide(L)' 'PAVFLFGGQRRAERPRRVPLIHGDVVVWGGPARLRFHGVQPLKPGHHPMLGVCRINLSFRKVR' A
#
# COMPACT_ATOMS: atom_id res chain seq x y z
N PRO A 1 -8.84 -6.91 -1.62
CA PRO A 1 -7.38 -7.00 -1.80
C PRO A 1 -6.87 -5.81 -2.64
N ALA A 2 -5.59 -5.47 -2.57
CA ALA A 2 -4.98 -4.43 -3.42
C ALA A 2 -3.55 -4.81 -3.82
N VAL A 3 -3.05 -4.23 -4.91
CA VAL A 3 -1.62 -4.32 -5.25
C VAL A 3 -0.95 -3.02 -4.84
N PHE A 4 -0.09 -3.10 -3.83
CA PHE A 4 0.75 -2.00 -3.38
C PHE A 4 1.98 -1.90 -4.29
N LEU A 5 2.21 -0.70 -4.80
CA LEU A 5 3.39 -0.36 -5.59
C LEU A 5 4.42 0.23 -4.64
N PHE A 6 5.56 -0.46 -4.47
CA PHE A 6 6.67 0.01 -3.65
C PHE A 6 7.87 0.33 -4.55
N GLY A 7 8.02 1.61 -4.86
CA GLY A 7 9.11 2.16 -5.66
C GLY A 7 10.39 2.36 -4.85
N GLY A 8 11.33 3.09 -5.45
CA GLY A 8 12.55 3.52 -4.79
C GLY A 8 12.60 5.04 -4.60
N GLN A 9 13.81 5.63 -4.67
CA GLN A 9 14.03 7.04 -4.31
C GLN A 9 13.65 8.02 -5.41
N ARG A 10 13.50 7.54 -6.65
CA ARG A 10 13.13 8.36 -7.80
C ARG A 10 11.82 7.88 -8.38
N ARG A 11 11.00 8.81 -8.85
CA ARG A 11 9.66 8.52 -9.40
C ARG A 11 9.69 7.55 -10.59
N ALA A 12 10.74 7.58 -11.40
CA ALA A 12 10.88 6.74 -12.59
C ALA A 12 11.32 5.30 -12.29
N GLU A 13 11.72 4.99 -11.05
CA GLU A 13 12.13 3.63 -10.70
C GLU A 13 10.93 2.67 -10.72
N ARG A 14 11.13 1.50 -11.34
CA ARG A 14 10.08 0.49 -11.47
C ARG A 14 9.67 0.00 -10.07
N PRO A 15 8.39 0.12 -9.67
CA PRO A 15 7.96 -0.33 -8.36
C PRO A 15 7.86 -1.86 -8.28
N ARG A 16 8.21 -2.40 -7.11
CA ARG A 16 7.84 -3.76 -6.73
C ARG A 16 6.33 -3.83 -6.51
N ARG A 17 5.69 -4.87 -7.04
CA ARG A 17 4.26 -5.12 -6.84
C ARG A 17 4.10 -6.07 -5.65
N VAL A 18 3.43 -5.62 -4.60
CA VAL A 18 3.22 -6.37 -3.36
C VAL A 18 1.71 -6.53 -3.16
N PRO A 19 1.15 -7.74 -3.31
CA PRO A 19 -0.25 -7.98 -2.96
C PRO A 19 -0.47 -7.74 -1.46
N LEU A 20 -1.56 -7.04 -1.13
CA LEU A 20 -2.04 -6.87 0.24
C LEU A 20 -3.47 -7.37 0.36
N ILE A 21 -3.71 -8.29 1.29
CA ILE A 21 -5.02 -8.83 1.66
C ILE A 21 -5.50 -8.20 2.98
N HIS A 22 -6.71 -8.59 3.41
CA HIS A 22 -7.26 -8.11 4.69
C HIS A 22 -6.39 -8.60 5.85
N GLY A 23 -6.05 -7.71 6.79
CA GLY A 23 -5.19 -8.01 7.93
C GLY A 23 -3.69 -7.74 7.71
N ASP A 24 -3.23 -7.58 6.47
CA ASP A 24 -1.82 -7.31 6.19
C ASP A 24 -1.37 -5.94 6.70
N VAL A 25 -0.14 -5.88 7.22
CA VAL A 25 0.52 -4.66 7.68
C VAL A 25 1.83 -4.47 6.93
N VAL A 26 2.08 -3.25 6.46
CA VAL A 26 3.36 -2.86 5.85
C VAL A 26 3.99 -1.76 6.69
N VAL A 27 5.25 -1.95 7.07
CA VAL A 27 6.05 -0.95 7.79
C VAL A 27 7.27 -0.61 6.96
N TRP A 28 7.55 0.68 6.79
CA TRP A 28 8.81 1.13 6.20
C TRP A 28 9.32 2.41 6.86
N GLY A 29 10.64 2.48 7.02
CA GLY A 29 11.36 3.56 7.68
C GLY A 29 12.83 3.57 7.26
N GLY A 30 13.68 4.31 7.97
CA GLY A 30 15.10 4.43 7.63
C GLY A 30 15.31 4.87 6.17
N PRO A 31 16.23 4.25 5.42
CA PRO A 31 16.46 4.56 4.00
C PRO A 31 15.20 4.43 3.13
N ALA A 32 14.22 3.62 3.53
CA ALA A 32 12.99 3.43 2.77
C ALA A 32 11.92 4.51 3.05
N ARG A 33 12.12 5.39 4.04
CA ARG A 33 11.10 6.31 4.58
C ARG A 33 10.45 7.22 3.53
N LEU A 34 11.21 7.61 2.51
CA LEU A 34 10.78 8.56 1.47
C LEU A 34 10.59 7.89 0.09
N ARG A 35 10.55 6.55 0.03
CA ARG A 35 10.33 5.85 -1.24
C ARG A 35 8.97 6.20 -1.83
N PHE A 36 8.95 6.37 -3.14
CA PHE A 36 7.71 6.48 -3.90
C PHE A 36 6.88 5.22 -3.71
N HIS A 37 5.58 5.37 -3.46
CA HIS A 37 4.66 4.26 -3.28
C HIS A 37 3.25 4.65 -3.70
N GLY A 38 2.40 3.66 -3.94
CA GLY A 38 1.02 3.87 -4.33
C GLY A 38 0.22 2.59 -4.31
N VAL A 39 -1.06 2.69 -4.69
CA VAL A 39 -1.96 1.54 -4.80
C VAL A 39 -2.47 1.51 -6.23
N GLN A 40 -2.40 0.35 -6.89
CA GLN A 40 -3.03 0.19 -8.21
C GLN A 40 -4.55 0.31 -8.11
N PRO A 41 -5.25 0.65 -9.22
CA PRO A 41 -6.70 0.63 -9.26
C PRO A 41 -7.26 -0.66 -8.68
N LEU A 42 -8.21 -0.53 -7.76
CA LEU A 42 -8.83 -1.67 -7.10
C LEU A 42 -9.66 -2.44 -8.11
N LYS A 43 -9.47 -3.76 -8.15
CA LYS A 43 -10.37 -4.64 -8.87
C LYS A 43 -11.70 -4.71 -8.11
N PRO A 44 -12.85 -4.82 -8.82
CA PRO A 44 -14.12 -5.12 -8.18
C PRO A 44 -14.02 -6.39 -7.32
N GLY A 45 -14.71 -6.40 -6.18
CA GLY A 45 -14.73 -7.53 -5.27
C GLY A 45 -15.56 -7.25 -4.02
N HIS A 46 -15.92 -8.31 -3.30
CA HIS A 46 -16.70 -8.24 -2.08
C HIS A 46 -15.90 -8.84 -0.91
N HIS A 47 -15.85 -8.13 0.21
CA HIS A 47 -15.29 -8.62 1.47
C HIS A 47 -16.42 -8.91 2.47
N PRO A 48 -16.45 -10.08 3.15
CA PRO A 48 -17.56 -10.46 4.04
C PRO A 48 -17.90 -9.41 5.11
N MET A 49 -16.90 -8.71 5.65
CA MET A 49 -17.11 -7.70 6.69
C MET A 49 -17.25 -6.26 6.18
N LEU A 50 -16.77 -5.96 4.98
CA LEU A 50 -16.59 -4.58 4.50
C LEU A 50 -17.34 -4.28 3.20
N GLY A 51 -18.05 -5.26 2.63
CA GLY A 51 -18.70 -5.12 1.33
C GLY A 51 -17.71 -4.78 0.22
N VAL A 52 -18.04 -3.80 -0.61
CA VAL A 52 -17.29 -3.42 -1.83
C VAL A 52 -16.22 -2.35 -1.58
N CYS A 53 -15.64 -2.29 -0.38
CA CYS A 53 -14.61 -1.31 -0.03
C CYS A 53 -13.32 -1.94 0.50
N ARG A 54 -12.23 -1.16 0.44
CA ARG A 54 -10.97 -1.46 1.11
C ARG A 54 -10.57 -0.28 1.99
N ILE A 55 -10.33 -0.55 3.27
CA ILE A 55 -9.87 0.45 4.24
C ILE A 55 -8.35 0.31 4.42
N ASN A 56 -7.67 1.44 4.62
CA ASN A 56 -6.25 1.49 4.93
C ASN A 56 -6.01 2.51 6.05
N LEU A 57 -5.34 2.08 7.12
CA LEU A 57 -4.92 2.95 8.21
C LEU A 57 -3.43 3.25 8.07
N SER A 58 -3.06 4.54 8.01
CA SER A 58 -1.67 4.98 7.86
C SER A 58 -1.19 5.69 9.12
N PHE A 59 -0.39 5.02 9.93
CA PHE A 59 0.16 5.57 11.16
C PHE A 59 1.50 6.27 10.92
N ARG A 60 1.67 7.46 11.51
CA ARG A 60 2.88 8.28 11.41
C ARG A 60 3.07 9.05 12.71
N LYS A 61 4.31 9.19 13.19
CA LYS A 61 4.65 10.23 14.16
C LYS A 61 4.72 11.57 13.42
N VAL A 62 3.85 12.50 13.78
CA VAL A 62 3.71 13.83 13.18
C VAL A 62 3.84 14.91 14.26
N ARG A 63 5.02 15.02 14.85
CA ARG A 63 5.50 16.06 15.79
C ARG A 63 6.89 15.65 16.28
#